data_AF-K2E6M0-F1
#
_entry.id   AF-K2E6M0-F1
#
_cell.length_a   1.000
_cell.length_b   1.000
_cell.length_c   1.000
_cell.angle_alpha   90.00
_cell.angle_beta   90.00
_cell.angle_gamma   90.00
#
_symmetry.space_group_name_H-M   'P 1'
#
loop_
_entity.id
_entity.type
_entity.pdbx_description
1 polymer ?
#
loop_
_entity_poly.entity_id
_entity_poly.type
_entity_poly.pdbx_seq_one_letter_code
_entity_poly.pdbx_strand_id
1 'polypeptide(L)' 'MPKKTHDIDQLLQQAKLNIGELKIKDTKELTKAFMRTRYEDLSRKYYSDKAKVEPLIKQAQIIYLWIEKLLKNR' A
#
# COMPACT_ATOMS: atom_id res chain seq x y z
N MET A 1 -7.70 -0.66 -19.79
CA MET A 1 -7.22 0.49 -18.96
C MET A 1 -7.25 0.08 -17.49
N PRO A 2 -6.30 0.56 -16.66
CA PRO A 2 -6.31 0.27 -15.22
C PRO A 2 -7.56 0.86 -14.56
N LYS A 3 -8.14 0.15 -13.59
CA LYS A 3 -9.24 0.68 -12.78
C LYS A 3 -8.75 1.91 -12.03
N LYS A 4 -9.56 2.99 -12.01
CA LYS A 4 -9.29 4.20 -11.22
C LYS A 4 -9.68 3.96 -9.75
N THR A 5 -9.03 2.99 -9.11
CA THR A 5 -9.21 2.66 -7.69
C THR A 5 -7.89 2.82 -6.96
N HIS A 6 -7.96 3.14 -5.67
CA HIS A 6 -6.81 3.16 -4.76
C HIS A 6 -6.72 1.85 -3.96
N ASP A 7 -7.61 0.89 -4.24
CA ASP A 7 -7.59 -0.43 -3.64
C ASP A 7 -6.46 -1.26 -4.23
N ILE A 8 -5.39 -1.41 -3.43
CA ILE A 8 -4.18 -2.12 -3.80
C ILE A 8 -4.50 -3.60 -4.11
N ASP A 9 -5.38 -4.26 -3.36
CA ASP A 9 -5.74 -5.66 -3.60
C ASP A 9 -6.40 -5.83 -4.97
N GLN A 10 -7.32 -4.93 -5.33
CA GLN A 10 -7.96 -4.96 -6.65
C GLN A 10 -6.96 -4.70 -7.78
N LEU A 11 -6.01 -3.77 -7.59
CA LEU A 11 -4.98 -3.48 -8.58
C LEU A 11 -4.04 -4.67 -8.78
N LEU A 12 -3.65 -5.34 -7.70
CA LEU A 12 -2.82 -6.54 -7.74
C LEU A 12 -3.53 -7.69 -8.45
N GLN A 13 -4.80 -7.94 -8.12
CA GLN A 13 -5.62 -8.93 -8.81
C GLN A 13 -5.75 -8.63 -10.30
N GLN A 14 -6.00 -7.37 -10.68
CA GLN A 14 -6.09 -6.97 -12.07
C GLN A 14 -4.75 -7.17 -12.82
N ALA A 15 -3.63 -6.91 -12.16
CA ALA A 15 -2.29 -7.13 -12.70
C ALA A 15 -1.88 -8.61 -12.71
N LYS A 16 -2.71 -9.52 -12.16
CA LYS A 16 -2.39 -10.94 -11.93
C LYS A 16 -1.09 -11.13 -11.13
N LEU A 17 -0.82 -10.19 -10.22
CA LEU A 17 0.34 -10.20 -9.34
C LEU A 17 -0.05 -10.83 -8.00
N ASN A 18 0.72 -11.81 -7.54
CA ASN A 18 0.53 -12.43 -6.24
C ASN A 18 1.60 -11.93 -5.26
N ILE A 19 1.19 -11.20 -4.22
CA ILE A 19 2.10 -10.66 -3.22
C ILE A 19 2.48 -11.66 -2.12
N GLY A 20 2.00 -12.91 -2.20
CA GLY A 20 2.27 -13.93 -1.19
C GLY A 20 3.76 -14.13 -0.90
N GLU A 21 4.62 -13.89 -1.89
CA GLU A 21 6.08 -13.92 -1.76
C GLU A 21 6.63 -12.86 -0.79
N LEU A 22 5.93 -11.72 -0.64
CA LEU A 22 6.33 -10.64 0.26
C LEU A 22 5.92 -10.88 1.73
N LYS A 23 5.19 -11.98 2.02
CA LYS A 23 4.63 -12.29 3.35
C LYS A 23 3.81 -11.15 3.97
N ILE A 24 3.27 -10.27 3.14
CA ILE A 24 2.42 -9.15 3.57
C ILE A 24 1.03 -9.70 3.85
N LYS A 25 0.57 -9.59 5.10
CA LYS A 25 -0.72 -10.15 5.54
C LYS A 25 -1.93 -9.42 4.95
N ASP A 26 -1.86 -8.11 4.81
CA ASP A 26 -3.00 -7.28 4.36
C ASP A 26 -2.52 -5.94 3.79
N THR A 27 -3.07 -5.50 2.66
CA THR A 27 -2.81 -4.17 2.07
C THR A 27 -3.91 -3.15 2.36
N LYS A 28 -5.01 -3.56 3.01
CA LYS A 28 -6.16 -2.68 3.31
C LYS A 28 -5.79 -1.45 4.11
N GLU A 29 -4.84 -1.54 5.05
CA GLU A 29 -4.42 -0.38 5.82
C GLU A 29 -3.67 0.66 4.97
N LEU A 30 -2.96 0.23 3.92
CA LEU A 30 -2.35 1.13 2.94
C LEU A 30 -3.43 1.79 2.06
N THR A 31 -4.42 1.03 1.60
CA THR A 31 -5.59 1.57 0.87
C THR A 31 -6.33 2.61 1.70
N LYS A 32 -6.56 2.35 2.99
CA LYS A 32 -7.20 3.32 3.91
C LYS A 32 -6.31 4.53 4.18
N ALA A 33 -4.99 4.34 4.20
CA ALA A 33 -4.06 5.43 4.42
C ALA A 33 -4.15 6.52 3.36
N PHE A 34 -4.40 6.15 2.10
CA PHE A 34 -4.66 7.11 1.05
C PHE A 34 -5.76 8.13 1.38
N MET A 35 -6.86 7.69 2.02
CA MET A 35 -7.91 8.62 2.47
C MET A 35 -7.52 9.33 3.76
N ARG A 36 -7.02 8.60 4.75
CA ARG A 36 -6.75 9.12 6.10
C ARG A 36 -5.67 10.21 6.12
N THR A 37 -4.72 10.20 5.19
CA THR A 37 -3.69 11.25 5.11
C THR A 37 -4.19 12.55 4.48
N ARG A 38 -5.32 12.51 3.76
CA ARG A 38 -5.87 13.67 3.05
C ARG A 38 -6.80 14.52 3.91
N TYR A 39 -7.36 13.92 4.96
CA TYR A 39 -8.22 14.60 5.92
C TYR A 39 -7.49 14.76 7.25
N GLU A 40 -7.39 15.99 7.72
CA GLU A 40 -6.55 16.34 8.87
C GLU A 40 -7.01 15.67 10.17
N ASP A 41 -8.32 15.57 10.38
CA ASP A 41 -8.95 14.91 11.52
C ASP A 41 -8.60 13.42 11.58
N LEU A 42 -8.69 12.72 10.44
CA LEU A 42 -8.32 11.31 10.32
C LEU A 42 -6.81 11.14 10.46
N SER A 43 -6.02 12.03 9.87
CA SER A 43 -4.56 11.96 9.95
C SER A 43 -4.09 12.07 11.40
N ARG A 44 -4.57 13.08 12.14
CA ARG A 44 -4.24 13.26 13.56
C ARG A 44 -4.71 12.08 14.42
N LYS A 45 -5.86 11.49 14.12
CA LYS A 45 -6.41 10.35 14.87
C LYS A 45 -5.61 9.06 14.66
N TYR A 46 -5.23 8.75 13.42
CA TYR A 46 -4.62 7.47 13.05
C TYR A 46 -3.09 7.51 12.96
N TYR A 47 -2.49 8.69 12.74
CA TYR A 47 -1.06 8.88 12.48
C TYR A 47 -0.37 9.83 13.46
N SER A 48 -0.87 9.89 14.69
CA SER A 48 -0.28 10.69 15.78
C SER A 48 1.07 10.17 16.28
N ASP A 49 1.40 8.90 16.04
CA ASP A 49 2.61 8.26 16.55
C ASP A 49 3.41 7.60 15.43
N LYS A 50 4.70 7.93 15.36
CA LYS A 50 5.65 7.35 14.43
C LYS A 50 5.72 5.82 14.55
N ALA A 51 5.67 5.27 15.75
CA ALA A 51 5.76 3.82 15.97
C ALA A 51 4.61 3.04 15.30
N LYS A 52 3.44 3.69 15.15
CA LYS A 52 2.29 3.12 14.45
C LYS A 52 2.38 3.28 12.93
N VAL A 53 2.99 4.37 12.47
CA VAL A 53 3.11 4.71 11.05
C VAL A 53 4.27 3.97 10.38
N GLU A 54 5.38 3.78 11.09
CA GLU A 54 6.62 3.24 10.54
C GLU A 54 6.47 1.83 9.92
N PRO A 55 5.74 0.87 10.53
CA PRO A 55 5.48 -0.43 9.89
C PRO A 55 4.74 -0.28 8.56
N LEU A 56 3.79 0.65 8.48
CA LEU A 56 3.01 0.92 7.28
C LEU A 56 3.88 1.48 6.15
N ILE A 57 4.78 2.42 6.49
CA ILE A 57 5.75 2.99 5.53
C ILE A 57 6.70 1.89 5.01
N LYS A 58 7.25 1.06 5.90
CA LYS A 58 8.13 -0.06 5.51
C LYS A 58 7.42 -1.02 4.58
N GLN A 59 6.16 -1.35 4.86
CA GLN A 59 5.35 -2.19 3.99
C GLN A 59 5.16 -1.57 2.60
N ALA A 60 4.83 -0.27 2.53
CA ALA A 60 4.69 0.45 1.26
C ALA A 60 6.00 0.44 0.45
N GLN A 61 7.14 0.67 1.10
CA GLN A 61 8.46 0.65 0.46
C GLN A 61 8.79 -0.73 -0.12
N ILE A 62 8.51 -1.82 0.62
CA ILE A 62 8.74 -3.18 0.14
C ILE A 62 7.91 -3.46 -1.12
N ILE A 63 6.62 -3.11 -1.12
CA ILE A 63 5.75 -3.30 -2.27
C ILE A 63 6.25 -2.47 -3.46
N TYR A 64 6.61 -1.21 -3.24
CA TYR A 64 7.13 -0.34 -4.30
C TYR A 64 8.39 -0.92 -4.95
N LEU A 65 9.39 -1.30 -4.15
CA LEU A 65 10.64 -1.87 -4.65
C LEU A 65 10.43 -3.20 -5.39
N TRP A 66 9.49 -4.02 -4.92
CA TRP A 66 9.14 -5.27 -5.60
C TRP A 66 8.51 -5.01 -6.97
N ILE A 67 7.53 -4.11 -7.05
CA ILE A 67 6.91 -3.72 -8.32
C ILE A 67 7.94 -3.09 -9.25
N GLU A 68 8.80 -2.21 -8.75
CA GLU A 68 9.86 -1.56 -9.54
C GLU A 68 10.79 -2.59 -10.17
N LYS A 69 11.22 -3.61 -9.41
CA LYS A 69 12.02 -4.72 -9.95
C LYS A 69 11.31 -5.52 -11.03
N LEU A 70 10.01 -5.80 -10.85
CA LEU A 70 9.22 -6.51 -11.86
C LEU A 70 9.08 -5.72 -13.16
N LEU A 71 8.99 -4.39 -13.07
CA LEU A 71 8.88 -3.50 -14.24
C LEU A 71 10.22 -3.27 -14.93
N LYS A 72 11.34 -3.21 -14.20
CA LYS A 72 12.69 -3.05 -14.78
C LYS A 72 13.21 -4.32 -15.46
N ASN A 73 12.71 -5.49 -15.05
CA ASN A 73 13.07 -6.79 -15.65
C ASN A 73 12.13 -7.20 -16.80
N ARG A 74 11.31 -6.27 -17.31
CA ARG A 74 10.47 -6.43 -18.50
C ARG A 74 10.95 -5.50 -19.60
#